data_AF-A0A2T7H7V6-F1
#
_entry.id   AF-A0A2T7H7V6-F1
#
_cell.length_a   1.000
_cell.length_b   1.000
_cell.length_c   1.000
_cell.angle_alpha   90.00
_cell.angle_beta   90.00
_cell.angle_gamma   90.00
#
_symmetry.space_group_name_H-M   'P 1'
#
loop_
_entity.id
_entity.type
_entity.pdbx_description
1 polymer ?
#
loop_
_entity_poly.entity_id
_entity_poly.type
_entity_poly.pdbx_seq_one_letter_code
_entity_poly.pdbx_strand_id
1 'polypeptide(L)' 'MISIPKRFAGFSSAQGVLNDPSLSADQKRTALLTWRSALKQAARLSPGGRNDTDQMIREIDAALASLNRQRRPHSDR' A
#
# COMPACT_ATOMS: atom_id res chain seq x y z
N MET A 1 -11.53 -10.39 18.66
CA MET A 1 -11.67 -9.62 17.41
C MET A 1 -10.28 -9.34 16.86
N ILE A 2 -9.94 -9.84 15.68
CA ILE A 2 -8.66 -9.54 15.03
C ILE A 2 -8.80 -8.12 14.46
N SER A 3 -8.12 -7.16 15.08
CA SER A 3 -8.08 -5.78 14.59
C SER A 3 -7.30 -5.75 13.29
N ILE A 4 -7.97 -5.31 12.21
CA ILE A 4 -7.31 -5.12 10.92
C ILE A 4 -6.28 -3.99 11.10
N PRO A 5 -5.00 -4.21 10.78
CA PRO A 5 -3.97 -3.20 11.00
C PRO A 5 -4.25 -1.99 10.10
N LYS A 6 -4.86 -0.95 10.69
CA LYS A 6 -5.11 0.35 10.05
C LYS A 6 -3.82 1.14 9.79
N ARG A 7 -2.72 0.73 10.41
CA ARG A 7 -1.40 1.37 10.28
C ARG A 7 -0.37 0.32 9.92
N PHE A 8 0.56 0.66 9.04
CA PHE A 8 1.66 -0.20 8.62
C PHE A 8 2.97 0.56 8.78
N ALA A 9 3.89 0.02 9.60
CA ALA A 9 5.19 0.65 9.87
C ALA A 9 5.09 2.15 10.29
N GLY A 10 4.04 2.51 11.04
CA GLY A 10 3.78 3.90 11.47
C GLY A 10 2.91 4.71 10.50
N PHE A 11 2.80 4.30 9.24
CA PHE A 11 1.99 4.97 8.23
C PHE A 11 0.51 4.62 8.36
N SER A 12 -0.34 5.64 8.26
CA SER A 12 -1.81 5.49 8.31
C SER A 12 -2.45 5.39 6.93
N SER A 13 -1.69 5.61 5.84
CA SER A 13 -2.21 5.64 4.46
C SER A 13 -1.14 5.28 3.43
N ALA A 14 -1.54 4.65 2.32
CA ALA A 14 -0.64 4.31 1.22
C ALA A 14 0.01 5.55 0.57
N GLN A 15 -0.72 6.66 0.52
CA GLN A 15 -0.19 7.95 0.08
C GLN A 15 0.92 8.49 1.00
N GLY A 16 0.84 8.21 2.31
CA GLY A 16 1.90 8.59 3.25
C GLY A 16 3.22 7.92 2.90
N VAL A 17 3.19 6.61 2.61
CA VAL A 17 4.36 5.86 2.13
C VAL A 17 4.85 6.41 0.79
N LEU A 18 3.94 6.72 -0.14
CA LEU A 18 4.30 7.22 -1.47
C LEU A 18 4.98 8.59 -1.42
N ASN A 19 4.48 9.49 -0.57
CA ASN A 19 4.96 10.88 -0.46
C ASN A 19 6.13 11.03 0.50
N ASP A 20 6.49 9.99 1.26
CA ASP A 20 7.60 10.03 2.20
C ASP A 20 8.94 10.27 1.47
N PRO A 21 9.66 11.38 1.72
CA PRO A 21 10.92 11.67 1.05
C PRO A 21 12.11 10.86 1.60
N SER A 22 11.97 10.25 2.78
CA SER A 22 13.02 9.41 3.39
C SER A 22 13.10 8.01 2.77
N LEU A 23 12.07 7.60 2.02
CA LEU A 23 12.01 6.30 1.36
C LEU A 23 12.40 6.40 -0.12
N SER A 24 13.29 5.51 -0.56
CA SER A 24 13.58 5.30 -1.99
C SER A 24 12.41 4.65 -2.71
N ALA A 25 12.38 4.74 -4.05
CA ALA A 25 11.31 4.15 -4.85
C ALA A 25 11.17 2.62 -4.61
N ASP A 26 12.27 1.89 -4.47
CA ASP A 26 12.22 0.46 -4.17
C ASP A 26 11.78 0.16 -2.73
N GLN A 27 12.13 1.01 -1.76
CA GLN A 27 11.62 0.91 -0.39
C GLN A 27 10.11 1.16 -0.33
N LYS A 28 9.61 2.20 -1.02
CA LYS A 28 8.17 2.49 -1.16
C LYS A 28 7.43 1.32 -1.76
N ARG A 29 7.96 0.75 -2.85
CA ARG A 29 7.37 -0.41 -3.53
C ARG A 29 7.29 -1.61 -2.60
N THR A 30 8.38 -1.92 -1.89
CA THR A 30 8.46 -3.04 -0.97
C THR A 30 7.47 -2.87 0.18
N ALA A 31 7.43 -1.68 0.80
CA ALA A 31 6.50 -1.36 1.89
C ALA A 31 5.04 -1.53 1.45
N LEU A 32 4.67 -0.97 0.29
CA LEU A 32 3.30 -1.07 -0.26
C LEU A 32 2.92 -2.53 -0.57
N LEU A 33 3.82 -3.34 -1.16
CA LEU A 33 3.57 -4.74 -1.46
C LEU A 33 3.42 -5.61 -0.20
N THR A 34 4.25 -5.36 0.81
CA THR A 34 4.16 -6.05 2.11
C THR A 34 2.85 -5.69 2.81
N TRP A 35 2.47 -4.41 2.82
CA TRP A 35 1.21 -3.98 3.41
C TRP A 35 0.00 -4.59 2.71
N ARG A 36 -0.01 -4.62 1.38
CA ARG A 36 -1.06 -5.29 0.59
C ARG A 36 -1.21 -6.76 0.97
N SER A 37 -0.10 -7.47 1.14
CA SER A 37 -0.10 -8.88 1.51
C SER A 37 -0.66 -9.09 2.92
N ALA A 38 -0.25 -8.25 3.87
CA ALA A 38 -0.77 -8.29 5.24
C ALA A 38 -2.29 -8.03 5.29
N LEU A 39 -2.79 -7.06 4.53
CA LEU A 39 -4.23 -6.77 4.44
C LEU A 39 -5.01 -7.95 3.83
N LYS A 40 -4.49 -8.57 2.76
CA LYS A 40 -5.11 -9.76 2.16
C LYS A 40 -5.19 -10.93 3.14
N GLN A 41 -4.15 -11.13 3.95
CA GLN A 41 -4.16 -12.16 5.00
C GLN A 41 -5.17 -11.83 6.10
N ALA A 42 -5.22 -10.58 6.56
CA ALA A 42 -6.20 -10.13 7.55
C ALA A 42 -7.66 -10.27 7.05
N ALA A 43 -7.93 -9.92 5.78
CA ALA A 43 -9.25 -10.06 5.16
C ALA A 43 -9.73 -11.52 5.07
N ARG A 44 -8.80 -12.48 4.96
CA ARG A 44 -9.11 -13.92 5.01
C ARG A 44 -9.52 -14.36 6.41
N LEU A 45 -8.94 -13.75 7.45
CA LEU A 45 -9.16 -14.11 8.85
C LEU A 45 -10.37 -13.41 9.47
N SER A 46 -10.83 -12.28 8.91
CA SER A 46 -11.94 -11.49 9.46
C SER A 46 -12.92 -11.04 8.36
N PRO A 47 -14.01 -11.79 8.09
CA PRO A 47 -14.98 -11.45 7.06
C PRO A 47 -15.80 -10.19 7.37
N GLY A 48 -15.90 -9.78 8.64
CA GLY A 48 -16.68 -8.61 9.06
C GLY A 48 -16.06 -7.23 8.72
N GLY A 49 -14.78 -7.19 8.33
CA GLY A 49 -14.06 -5.95 7.99
C GLY A 49 -13.58 -5.90 6.53
N ARG A 50 -14.17 -6.71 5.65
CA ARG A 50 -13.76 -6.80 4.24
C ARG A 50 -13.83 -5.46 3.51
N ASN A 51 -14.89 -4.68 3.71
CA ASN A 51 -15.11 -3.46 2.95
C ASN A 51 -14.00 -2.40 3.19
N ASP A 52 -13.64 -2.16 4.46
CA ASP A 52 -12.51 -1.29 4.81
C ASP A 52 -11.17 -1.83 4.28
N THR A 53 -10.99 -3.15 4.30
CA THR A 53 -9.75 -3.78 3.84
C THR A 53 -9.60 -3.69 2.32
N ASP A 54 -10.69 -3.93 1.58
CA ASP A 54 -10.74 -3.80 0.13
C ASP A 54 -10.48 -2.35 -0.29
N GLN A 55 -11.03 -1.37 0.45
CA GLN A 55 -10.74 0.04 0.23
C GLN A 55 -9.24 0.35 0.43
N MET A 56 -8.64 -0.11 1.52
CA MET A 56 -7.20 0.07 1.76
C MET A 56 -6.32 -0.62 0.70
N ILE A 57 -6.71 -1.80 0.24
CA ILE A 57 -6.00 -2.50 -0.85
C ILE A 57 -6.04 -1.68 -2.14
N ARG A 58 -7.19 -1.08 -2.48
CA ARG A 58 -7.32 -0.20 -3.67
C ARG A 58 -6.42 1.03 -3.57
N GLU A 59 -6.32 1.64 -2.39
CA GLU A 59 -5.43 2.78 -2.17
C GLU A 59 -3.96 2.40 -2.36
N ILE A 60 -3.55 1.23 -1.87
CA ILE A 60 -2.20 0.70 -2.07
C ILE A 60 -1.93 0.42 -3.56
N ASP A 61 -2.89 -0.18 -4.27
CA ASP A 61 -2.76 -0.48 -5.70
C ASP A 61 -2.65 0.83 -6.52
N ALA A 62 -3.38 1.89 -6.15
CA ALA A 62 -3.24 3.21 -6.74
C ALA A 62 -1.86 3.84 -6.47
N ALA A 63 -1.35 3.74 -5.24
CA ALA A 63 -0.02 4.24 -4.89
C ALA A 63 1.10 3.51 -5.66
N LEU A 64 0.98 2.19 -5.82
CA LEU A 64 1.91 1.39 -6.62
C LEU A 64 1.88 1.78 -8.11
N ALA A 65 0.70 2.07 -8.66
CA ALA A 65 0.56 2.54 -10.04
C ALA A 65 1.23 3.91 -10.25
N SER A 66 1.03 4.85 -9.31
CA SER A 66 1.69 6.16 -9.32
C SER A 66 3.20 6.03 -9.22
N LEU A 67 3.70 5.17 -8.32
CA LEU A 67 5.13 4.91 -8.17
C LEU A 67 5.74 4.32 -9.45
N ASN A 68 5.04 3.40 -10.12
CA ASN A 68 5.50 2.82 -11.38
C ASN A 68 5.51 3.85 -12.52
N ARG A 69 4.55 4.79 -12.53
CA ARG A 69 4.53 5.92 -13.47
C ARG A 69 5.70 6.87 -13.22
N GLN A 70 6.01 7.19 -11.96
CA GLN A 70 7.16 8.02 -11.59
C GLN A 70 8.50 7.36 -11.95
N ARG A 71 8.58 6.02 -11.84
CA ARG A 71 9.79 5.25 -12.14
C ARG A 71 9.99 4.98 -13.62
N ARG A 72 8.97 5.14 -14.47
CA ARG A 72 9.12 5.22 -15.91
C ARG A 72 9.40 6.68 -16.26
N PRO A 73 10.68 7.13 -16.31
CA PRO A 73 10.94 8.32 -17.10
C PRO A 73 10.44 8.01 -18.51
N HIS A 74 9.86 9.02 -19.12
CA HIS A 74 9.52 9.09 -20.53
C HIS A 74 10.72 8.62 -21.38
N SER A 75 10.83 7.32 -21.64
CA SER A 75 11.68 6.78 -22.70
C SER A 75 10.94 7.01 -24.02
N ASP A 76 10.78 8.27 -24.36
CA ASP A 76 10.44 8.72 -25.72
C ASP A 76 11.70 9.43 -26.21
N ARG A 77 12.51 8.68 -26.97
CA ARG A 77 13.52 9.25 -27.88
C ARG A 77 13.70 8.30 -29.04
#